data_AF-X1VNT8-F1
#
_entry.id   AF-X1VNT8-F1
#
_cell.length_a   1.000
_cell.length_b   1.000
_cell.length_c   1.000
_cell.angle_alpha   90.00
_cell.angle_beta   90.00
_cell.angle_gamma   90.00
#
_symmetry.space_group_name_H-M   'P 1'
#
loop_
_entity.id
_entity.type
_entity.pdbx_description
1 polymer ?
#
loop_
_entity_poly.entity_id
_entity_poly.type
_entity_poly.pdbx_seq_one_letter_code
_entity_poly.pdbx_strand_id
1 'polypeptide(L)'
;QQLAKINQGKITTYPQFNTAKLQWSKWSVDIATARSETYTKPGALPRVKPSSIESDLSRRDFTINTLAIYLSPSRYGELIDLHGGRNDLEYKLVRILHEKSFTDDATRIWRGLRYEQRLNFQLEKITLELLKRDIPMLDTISGDRIRYELEC
;
A
#
# COMPACT_ATOMS: atom_id res chain seq x y z
N GLN A 1 22.91 -2.73 9.57
CA GLN A 1 23.60 -2.58 10.87
C GLN A 1 24.51 -1.34 10.96
N GLN A 2 25.15 -0.89 9.87
CA GLN A 2 25.95 0.36 9.87
C GLN A 2 25.12 1.64 10.12
N LEU A 3 23.92 1.78 9.55
CA LEU A 3 23.05 2.97 9.71
C LEU A 3 22.62 3.27 11.16
N ALA A 4 22.42 2.26 12.01
CA ALA A 4 22.12 2.47 13.44
C ALA A 4 23.27 3.11 14.21
N LYS A 5 24.50 2.67 13.90
CA LYS A 5 25.70 3.11 14.62
C LYS A 5 25.99 4.59 14.39
N ILE A 6 25.62 5.14 13.23
CA ILE A 6 25.92 6.52 12.83
C ILE A 6 25.04 7.53 13.60
N ASN A 7 23.78 7.19 13.92
CA ASN A 7 22.81 8.14 14.48
C ASN A 7 22.38 7.85 15.93
N GLN A 8 23.05 6.94 16.64
CA GLN A 8 22.61 6.45 17.96
C GLN A 8 21.14 5.95 17.96
N GLY A 9 20.68 5.42 16.82
CA GLY A 9 19.29 5.03 16.61
C GLY A 9 19.01 3.58 16.99
N LYS A 10 17.77 3.29 17.40
CA LYS A 10 17.28 1.93 17.62
C LYS A 10 16.79 1.34 16.29
N ILE A 11 17.31 0.17 15.92
CA ILE A 11 16.77 -0.63 14.81
C ILE A 11 15.93 -1.77 15.39
N THR A 12 14.70 -1.89 14.90
CA THR A 12 13.84 -3.04 15.15
C THR A 12 13.58 -3.74 13.81
N THR A 13 13.94 -5.02 13.69
CA THR A 13 13.77 -5.80 12.46
C THR A 13 12.59 -6.76 12.58
N TYR A 14 11.82 -6.91 11.51
CA TYR A 14 10.70 -7.84 11.40
C TYR A 14 10.97 -8.83 10.26
N PRO A 15 11.61 -9.98 10.54
CA PRO A 15 12.06 -10.92 9.50
C PRO A 15 10.92 -11.48 8.64
N GLN A 16 9.73 -11.68 9.23
CA GLN A 16 8.57 -12.24 8.52
C GLN A 16 8.18 -11.44 7.26
N PHE A 17 8.45 -10.14 7.25
CA PHE A 17 8.08 -9.24 6.15
C PHE A 17 9.27 -8.56 5.47
N ASN A 18 10.51 -8.91 5.87
CA ASN A 18 11.74 -8.25 5.44
C ASN A 18 11.68 -6.72 5.60
N THR A 19 11.21 -6.28 6.77
CA THR A 19 11.15 -4.85 7.12
C THR A 19 12.01 -4.54 8.33
N ALA A 20 12.47 -3.30 8.42
CA ALA A 20 13.21 -2.77 9.54
C ALA A 20 12.73 -1.34 9.84
N LYS A 21 12.56 -1.03 11.12
CA LYS A 21 12.22 0.31 11.60
C LYS A 21 13.44 0.92 12.27
N LEU A 22 13.90 2.06 11.77
CA LEU A 22 14.98 2.85 12.34
C LEU A 22 14.38 4.07 13.06
N GLN A 23 14.65 4.21 14.35
CA GLN A 23 14.15 5.32 15.17
C GLN A 23 15.32 6.06 15.82
N TRP A 24 15.31 7.38 15.72
CA TRP A 24 16.28 8.25 16.39
C TRP A 24 15.64 9.60 16.72
N SER A 25 15.87 10.10 17.95
CA SER A 25 15.22 11.32 18.43
C SER A 25 13.69 11.27 18.19
N LYS A 26 13.14 12.26 17.47
CA LYS A 26 11.72 12.32 17.06
C LYS A 26 11.40 11.64 15.72
N TRP A 27 12.41 11.12 15.01
CA TRP A 27 12.26 10.58 13.66
C TRP A 27 12.10 9.07 13.67
N SER A 28 11.31 8.57 12.73
CA SER A 28 11.08 7.15 12.50
C SER A 28 11.03 6.89 11.00
N VAL A 29 11.84 5.95 10.52
CA VAL A 29 11.86 5.52 9.13
C VAL A 29 11.63 4.03 9.06
N ASP A 30 10.63 3.63 8.28
CA ASP A 30 10.36 2.24 7.94
C ASP A 30 11.06 1.90 6.62
N ILE A 31 11.89 0.87 6.66
CA ILE A 31 12.67 0.35 5.54
C ILE A 31 12.09 -1.01 5.19
N ALA A 32 11.70 -1.18 3.93
CA ALA A 32 11.16 -2.44 3.42
C ALA A 32 11.85 -2.81 2.10
N THR A 33 12.15 -4.08 1.92
CA THR A 33 12.58 -4.60 0.62
C THR A 33 11.40 -4.67 -0.33
N ALA A 34 11.58 -4.20 -1.57
CA ALA A 34 10.59 -4.36 -2.63
C ALA A 34 10.21 -5.84 -2.80
N ARG A 35 8.91 -6.12 -2.89
CA ARG A 35 8.41 -7.49 -2.87
C ARG A 35 7.19 -7.66 -3.76
N SER A 36 7.03 -8.88 -4.27
CA SER A 36 5.79 -9.34 -4.89
C SER A 36 4.94 -10.10 -3.88
N GLU A 37 3.63 -10.12 -4.11
CA GLU A 37 2.66 -10.82 -3.27
C GLU A 37 1.87 -11.82 -4.12
N THR A 38 1.62 -13.01 -3.57
CA THR A 38 0.75 -14.01 -4.20
C THR A 38 -0.30 -14.45 -3.21
N TYR A 39 -1.57 -14.37 -3.63
CA TYR A 39 -2.73 -14.74 -2.84
C TYR A 39 -3.14 -16.17 -3.21
N THR A 40 -3.20 -17.07 -2.22
CA THR A 40 -3.58 -18.47 -2.44
C THR A 40 -5.09 -18.67 -2.55
N LYS A 41 -5.85 -17.80 -1.87
CA LYS A 41 -7.30 -17.68 -1.93
C LYS A 41 -7.71 -16.25 -1.53
N PRO A 42 -8.90 -15.79 -1.93
CA PRO A 42 -9.45 -14.50 -1.47
C PRO A 42 -9.41 -14.37 0.06
N GLY A 43 -8.96 -13.20 0.55
CA GLY A 43 -8.89 -12.89 1.99
C GLY A 43 -7.73 -13.51 2.76
N ALA A 44 -6.92 -14.40 2.16
CA ALA A 44 -5.75 -14.97 2.83
C ALA A 44 -4.57 -13.99 2.92
N LEU A 45 -3.73 -14.18 3.94
CA LEU A 45 -2.45 -13.46 4.03
C LEU A 45 -1.58 -13.78 2.79
N PRO A 46 -0.96 -12.77 2.16
CA PRO A 46 -0.16 -13.00 0.97
C PRO A 46 1.16 -13.70 1.29
N ARG A 47 1.65 -14.50 0.35
CA ARG A 47 3.05 -14.96 0.37
C ARG A 47 3.92 -13.89 -0.27
N VAL A 48 4.98 -13.49 0.43
CA VAL A 48 5.92 -12.43 -0.01
C VAL A 48 7.21 -13.02 -0.58
N LYS A 49 7.74 -12.40 -1.64
CA LYS A 49 9.07 -12.69 -2.19
C LYS A 49 9.77 -11.40 -2.61
N PRO A 50 11.10 -11.26 -2.47
CA PRO A 50 11.83 -10.12 -3.01
C PRO A 50 11.55 -9.93 -4.51
N SER A 51 11.34 -8.70 -4.94
CA SER A 51 10.99 -8.38 -6.33
C SER A 51 11.43 -6.97 -6.72
N SER A 52 11.10 -6.55 -7.94
CA SER A 52 11.39 -5.22 -8.45
C SER A 52 10.47 -4.15 -7.84
N ILE A 53 10.84 -2.87 -7.99
CA ILE A 53 10.02 -1.76 -7.51
C ILE A 53 8.67 -1.72 -8.25
N GLU A 54 8.67 -2.02 -9.54
CA GLU A 54 7.46 -2.07 -10.38
C GLU A 54 6.47 -3.11 -9.85
N SER A 55 6.97 -4.28 -9.43
CA SER A 55 6.13 -5.33 -8.84
C SER A 55 5.61 -4.93 -7.45
N ASP A 56 6.41 -4.23 -6.63
CA ASP A 56 5.97 -3.73 -5.32
C ASP A 56 4.90 -2.63 -5.44
N LEU A 57 5.02 -1.74 -6.43
CA LEU A 57 4.03 -0.70 -6.67
C LEU A 57 2.73 -1.30 -7.21
N SER A 58 2.81 -2.28 -8.10
CA SER A 58 1.64 -2.92 -8.74
C SER A 58 0.74 -3.71 -7.78
N ARG A 59 1.26 -4.13 -6.62
CA ARG A 59 0.48 -4.89 -5.62
C ARG A 59 -0.28 -4.01 -4.61
N ARG A 60 -0.12 -2.69 -4.68
CA ARG A 60 -0.74 -1.75 -3.73
C ARG A 60 -2.24 -1.59 -3.98
N ASP A 61 -2.88 -0.80 -3.15
CA ASP A 61 -4.34 -0.66 -3.15
C ASP A 61 -4.85 0.31 -4.23
N PHE A 62 -4.32 1.54 -4.25
CA PHE A 62 -4.80 2.61 -5.12
C PHE A 62 -3.66 3.31 -5.86
N THR A 63 -3.92 3.81 -7.07
CA THR A 63 -2.96 4.51 -7.94
C THR A 63 -2.22 5.64 -7.22
N ILE A 64 -2.94 6.46 -6.45
CA ILE A 64 -2.38 7.56 -5.65
C ILE A 64 -1.35 7.09 -4.60
N ASN A 65 -1.40 5.82 -4.19
CA ASN A 65 -0.48 5.20 -3.25
C ASN A 65 0.67 4.42 -3.93
N THR A 66 0.77 4.48 -5.26
CA THR A 66 1.82 3.82 -6.06
C THR A 66 2.93 4.75 -6.53
N LEU A 67 2.93 6.01 -6.08
CA LEU A 67 3.97 6.95 -6.41
C LEU A 67 5.24 6.65 -5.59
N ALA A 68 6.39 6.65 -6.24
CA ALA A 68 7.69 6.51 -5.59
C ALA A 68 8.68 7.55 -6.12
N ILE A 69 9.68 7.90 -5.33
CA ILE A 69 10.73 8.86 -5.70
C ILE A 69 12.09 8.23 -5.50
N TYR A 70 12.98 8.40 -6.47
CA TYR A 70 14.37 7.98 -6.32
C TYR A 70 15.10 8.86 -5.29
N LEU A 71 15.73 8.20 -4.32
CA LEU A 71 16.59 8.83 -3.32
C LEU A 71 18.08 8.67 -3.63
N SER A 72 18.44 7.91 -4.68
CA SER A 72 19.81 7.75 -5.13
C SER A 72 20.35 9.05 -5.75
N PRO A 73 21.61 9.45 -5.49
CA PRO A 73 22.16 10.72 -5.98
C PRO A 73 22.03 10.96 -7.49
N SER A 74 22.17 9.90 -8.31
CA SER A 74 22.11 10.00 -9.78
C SER A 74 20.72 10.31 -10.35
N ARG A 75 19.66 10.04 -9.60
CA ARG A 75 18.25 10.17 -10.03
C ARG A 75 17.40 10.88 -8.98
N TYR A 76 18.05 11.62 -8.08
CA TYR A 76 17.39 12.16 -6.90
C TYR A 76 16.20 13.03 -7.28
N GLY A 77 15.04 12.75 -6.68
CA GLY A 77 13.80 13.49 -6.92
C GLY A 77 13.01 13.05 -8.17
N GLU A 78 13.53 12.10 -8.96
CA GLU A 78 12.79 11.55 -10.09
C GLU A 78 11.59 10.73 -9.61
N LEU A 79 10.40 11.07 -10.14
CA LEU A 79 9.14 10.42 -9.82
C LEU A 79 8.94 9.15 -10.67
N ILE A 80 8.60 8.06 -10.00
CA ILE A 80 8.09 6.84 -10.60
C ILE A 80 6.56 6.87 -10.46
N ASP A 81 5.86 6.95 -11.59
CA ASP A 81 4.40 6.84 -11.67
C ASP A 81 4.02 5.88 -12.81
N LEU A 82 3.83 4.60 -12.46
CA LEU A 82 3.52 3.54 -13.42
C LEU A 82 2.02 3.42 -13.72
N HIS A 83 1.17 4.00 -12.86
CA HIS A 83 -0.27 3.75 -12.85
C HIS A 83 -1.11 5.03 -12.99
N GLY A 84 -0.48 6.18 -13.24
CA GLY A 84 -1.16 7.46 -13.39
C GLY A 84 -1.65 8.05 -12.07
N GLY A 85 -1.01 7.70 -10.95
CA GLY A 85 -1.36 8.21 -9.63
C GLY A 85 -1.28 9.73 -9.52
N ARG A 86 -0.39 10.37 -10.28
CA ARG A 86 -0.30 11.84 -10.31
C ARG A 86 -1.55 12.47 -10.91
N ASN A 87 -2.08 11.89 -12.00
CA ASN A 87 -3.30 12.38 -12.63
C ASN A 87 -4.50 12.15 -11.71
N ASP A 88 -4.59 10.98 -11.07
CA ASP A 88 -5.67 10.70 -10.13
C ASP A 88 -5.61 11.61 -8.89
N LEU A 89 -4.42 12.04 -8.43
CA LEU A 89 -4.30 13.09 -7.42
C LEU A 89 -4.85 14.44 -7.90
N GLU A 90 -4.55 14.83 -9.14
CA GLU A 90 -5.03 16.09 -9.75
C GLU A 90 -6.54 16.10 -9.93
N TYR A 91 -7.11 14.99 -10.42
CA TYR A 91 -8.55 14.81 -10.61
C TYR A 91 -9.30 14.42 -9.34
N LYS A 92 -8.60 14.27 -8.21
CA LYS A 92 -9.17 13.85 -6.93
C LYS A 92 -9.91 12.52 -6.99
N LEU A 93 -9.28 11.53 -7.61
CA LEU A 93 -9.81 10.18 -7.81
C LEU A 93 -9.11 9.15 -6.94
N VAL A 94 -9.89 8.22 -6.41
CA VAL A 94 -9.40 6.99 -5.78
C VAL A 94 -9.68 5.84 -6.75
N ARG A 95 -8.61 5.32 -7.37
CA ARG A 95 -8.68 4.28 -8.42
C ARG A 95 -7.86 3.04 -8.03
N ILE A 96 -8.44 1.85 -8.21
CA ILE A 96 -7.72 0.58 -8.01
C ILE A 96 -6.79 0.23 -9.18
N LEU A 97 -5.81 -0.65 -8.94
CA LEU A 97 -4.80 -1.03 -9.94
C LEU A 97 -5.25 -2.12 -10.92
N HIS A 98 -6.18 -3.00 -10.51
CA HIS A 98 -6.68 -4.11 -11.33
C HIS A 98 -8.04 -4.60 -10.84
N GLU A 99 -8.80 -5.28 -11.71
CA GLU A 99 -10.18 -5.72 -11.42
C GLU A 99 -10.33 -6.67 -10.24
N LYS A 100 -9.24 -7.38 -9.89
CA LYS A 100 -9.17 -8.32 -8.76
C LYS A 100 -8.75 -7.67 -7.43
N SER A 101 -8.58 -6.35 -7.38
CA SER A 101 -8.03 -5.66 -6.20
C SER A 101 -8.82 -5.98 -4.93
N PHE A 102 -10.16 -5.93 -4.99
CA PHE A 102 -11.01 -6.23 -3.83
C PHE A 102 -11.15 -7.72 -3.54
N THR A 103 -11.05 -8.59 -4.55
CA THR A 103 -11.04 -10.05 -4.31
C THR A 103 -9.73 -10.53 -3.69
N ASP A 104 -8.62 -9.88 -4.02
CA ASP A 104 -7.31 -10.19 -3.45
C ASP A 104 -7.22 -9.72 -1.99
N ASP A 105 -7.70 -8.50 -1.70
CA ASP A 105 -7.81 -7.98 -0.34
C ASP A 105 -9.05 -7.10 -0.15
N ALA A 106 -10.12 -7.68 0.40
CA ALA A 106 -11.40 -6.98 0.56
C ALA A 106 -11.36 -5.83 1.59
N THR A 107 -10.29 -5.68 2.39
CA THR A 107 -10.13 -4.50 3.27
C THR A 107 -9.99 -3.23 2.45
N ARG A 108 -9.57 -3.34 1.18
CA ARG A 108 -9.48 -2.23 0.24
C ARG A 108 -10.83 -1.56 -0.01
N ILE A 109 -11.95 -2.25 0.18
CA ILE A 109 -13.29 -1.64 0.11
C ILE A 109 -13.42 -0.55 1.19
N TRP A 110 -13.15 -0.89 2.45
CA TRP A 110 -13.18 0.06 3.56
C TRP A 110 -12.14 1.16 3.40
N ARG A 111 -10.92 0.80 2.99
CA ARG A 111 -9.85 1.78 2.75
C ARG A 111 -10.24 2.78 1.65
N GLY A 112 -10.88 2.33 0.58
CA GLY A 112 -11.33 3.18 -0.52
C GLY A 112 -12.35 4.21 -0.06
N LEU A 113 -13.38 3.77 0.67
CA LEU A 113 -14.37 4.66 1.28
C LEU A 113 -13.71 5.65 2.26
N ARG A 114 -12.77 5.19 3.08
CA ARG A 114 -12.03 6.07 3.99
C ARG A 114 -11.21 7.12 3.23
N TYR A 115 -10.50 6.74 2.16
CA TYR A 115 -9.72 7.69 1.37
C TYR A 115 -10.61 8.73 0.69
N GLU A 116 -11.75 8.30 0.16
CA GLU A 116 -12.76 9.20 -0.41
C GLU A 116 -13.15 10.30 0.59
N GLN A 117 -13.54 9.90 1.81
CA GLN A 117 -13.96 10.84 2.85
C GLN A 117 -12.81 11.69 3.40
N ARG A 118 -11.67 11.06 3.73
CA ARG A 118 -10.52 11.71 4.36
C ARG A 118 -9.84 12.72 3.45
N LEU A 119 -9.74 12.42 2.15
CA LEU A 119 -9.06 13.28 1.18
C LEU A 119 -10.04 14.20 0.45
N ASN A 120 -11.35 14.04 0.65
CA ASN A 120 -12.40 14.69 -0.13
C ASN A 120 -12.23 14.42 -1.64
N PHE A 121 -12.00 13.15 -1.96
CA PHE A 121 -11.84 12.62 -3.32
C PHE A 121 -13.13 11.89 -3.73
N GLN A 122 -13.19 11.38 -4.95
CA GLN A 122 -14.25 10.50 -5.43
C GLN A 122 -13.70 9.14 -5.81
N LEU A 123 -14.43 8.07 -5.52
CA LEU A 123 -14.13 6.78 -6.14
C LEU A 123 -14.31 6.88 -7.64
N GLU A 124 -13.32 6.40 -8.39
CA GLU A 124 -13.43 6.35 -9.83
C GLU A 124 -14.54 5.41 -10.28
N LYS A 125 -15.17 5.69 -11.43
CA LYS A 125 -16.38 5.00 -11.90
C LYS A 125 -16.27 3.46 -11.87
N ILE A 126 -15.27 2.90 -12.53
CA ILE A 126 -15.06 1.44 -12.58
C ILE A 126 -14.70 0.92 -11.19
N THR A 127 -13.90 1.67 -10.44
CA THR A 127 -13.56 1.34 -9.05
C THR A 127 -14.80 1.22 -8.17
N LEU A 128 -15.77 2.13 -8.30
CA LEU A 128 -17.04 2.10 -7.57
C LEU A 128 -17.93 0.94 -8.01
N GLU A 129 -17.98 0.63 -9.32
CA GLU A 129 -18.73 -0.52 -9.84
C GLU A 129 -18.18 -1.84 -9.28
N LEU A 130 -16.85 -2.01 -9.31
CA LEU A 130 -16.18 -3.19 -8.77
C LEU A 130 -16.30 -3.28 -7.25
N LEU A 131 -16.25 -2.14 -6.55
CA LEU A 131 -16.47 -2.09 -5.11
C LEU A 131 -17.86 -2.64 -4.77
N LYS A 132 -18.91 -2.17 -5.47
CA LYS A 132 -20.28 -2.65 -5.27
C LYS A 132 -20.44 -4.14 -5.59
N ARG A 133 -19.79 -4.62 -6.66
CA ARG A 133 -19.77 -6.03 -7.04
C ARG A 133 -19.17 -6.90 -5.93
N ASP A 134 -18.07 -6.44 -5.34
CA ASP A 134 -17.23 -7.24 -4.43
C ASP A 134 -17.55 -7.04 -2.95
N ILE A 135 -18.62 -6.30 -2.59
CA ILE A 135 -19.11 -6.18 -1.20
C ILE A 135 -19.19 -7.54 -0.47
N PRO A 136 -19.70 -8.64 -1.08
CA PRO A 136 -19.76 -9.94 -0.40
C PRO A 136 -18.40 -10.50 0.03
N MET A 137 -17.28 -10.02 -0.56
CA MET A 137 -15.95 -10.45 -0.16
C MET A 137 -15.56 -9.96 1.24
N LEU A 138 -16.28 -8.99 1.81
CA LEU A 138 -16.07 -8.56 3.19
C LEU A 138 -16.28 -9.70 4.20
N ASP A 139 -17.13 -10.68 3.90
CA ASP A 139 -17.35 -11.87 4.74
C ASP A 139 -16.11 -12.78 4.82
N THR A 140 -15.14 -12.60 3.92
CA THR A 140 -13.88 -13.39 3.90
C THR A 140 -12.82 -12.84 4.87
N ILE A 141 -13.07 -11.68 5.49
CA ILE A 141 -12.12 -10.97 6.33
C ILE A 141 -12.47 -11.16 7.81
N SER A 142 -11.45 -11.38 8.64
CA SER A 142 -11.65 -11.47 10.09
C SER A 142 -12.14 -10.14 10.68
N GLY A 143 -12.99 -10.22 11.70
CA GLY A 143 -13.52 -9.04 12.41
C GLY A 143 -12.43 -8.08 12.90
N ASP A 144 -11.28 -8.60 13.34
CA ASP A 144 -10.13 -7.78 13.77
C ASP A 144 -9.60 -6.87 12.66
N ARG A 145 -9.55 -7.36 11.41
CA ARG A 145 -9.08 -6.56 10.27
C ARG A 145 -10.11 -5.50 9.89
N ILE A 146 -11.41 -5.81 9.99
CA ILE A 146 -12.47 -4.83 9.76
C ILE A 146 -12.40 -3.73 10.83
N ARG A 147 -12.30 -4.12 12.11
CA ARG A 147 -12.17 -3.19 13.23
C ARG A 147 -10.98 -2.26 13.06
N TYR A 148 -9.81 -2.79 12.69
CA TYR A 148 -8.63 -1.98 12.44
C TYR A 148 -8.86 -0.90 11.38
N GLU A 149 -9.59 -1.20 10.30
CA GLU A 149 -9.89 -0.20 9.26
C GLU A 149 -10.95 0.84 9.71
N LEU A 150 -11.80 0.52 10.69
CA LEU A 150 -12.78 1.45 11.27
C LEU A 150 -12.21 2.37 12.36
N GLU A 151 -11.20 1.92 13.10
CA GLU A 151 -10.59 2.67 14.21
C GLU A 151 -9.47 3.63 13.79
N CYS A 152 -8.93 3.47 12.57
CA CYS A 152 -7.79 4.21 12.04
C CYS A 152 -8.15 5.49 11.26
#